data_AF-A0A126NR21-F1
#
_entry.id   AF-A0A126NR21-F1
#
_cell.length_a   1.000
_cell.length_b   1.000
_cell.length_c   1.000
_cell.angle_alpha   90.00
_cell.angle_beta   90.00
_cell.angle_gamma   90.00
#
_symmetry.space_group_name_H-M   'P 1'
#
loop_
_entity.id
_entity.type
_entity.pdbx_description
1 polymer ?
#
loop_
_entity_poly.entity_id
_entity_poly.type
_entity_poly.pdbx_seq_one_letter_code
_entity_poly.pdbx_strand_id
1 'polypeptide(L)' 'MPRPAIKDGLTKQARYRAAKKAAGLKEVRIWTFDTSDPAFLAQLKRDMELIRNDPDEIEVMKFIEAVAAWPTDDE' A
#
# COMPACT_ATOMS: atom_id res chain seq x y z
N MET A 1 -29.34 -9.97 -10.18
CA MET A 1 -29.06 -11.40 -9.93
C MET A 1 -27.55 -11.59 -9.78
N PRO A 2 -27.05 -12.37 -8.81
CA PRO A 2 -25.62 -12.68 -8.74
C PRO A 2 -25.20 -13.47 -10.00
N ARG A 3 -24.10 -13.09 -10.63
CA ARG A 3 -23.58 -13.79 -11.81
C ARG A 3 -23.11 -15.20 -11.38
N PRO A 4 -23.55 -16.27 -12.06
CA PRO A 4 -23.14 -17.63 -11.72
C PRO A 4 -21.62 -17.79 -11.84
N ALA A 5 -21.04 -18.57 -10.93
CA ALA A 5 -19.60 -18.85 -10.94
C ALA A 5 -19.22 -19.73 -12.13
N ILE A 6 -18.18 -19.31 -12.87
CA ILE A 6 -17.61 -20.10 -13.97
C ILE A 6 -16.92 -21.32 -13.36
N LYS A 7 -17.29 -22.52 -13.83
CA LYS A 7 -16.71 -23.81 -13.41
C LYS A 7 -15.53 -24.20 -14.31
N ASP A 8 -14.52 -23.34 -14.38
CA ASP A 8 -13.30 -23.53 -15.17
C ASP A 8 -12.13 -24.13 -14.36
N GLY A 9 -12.35 -24.45 -13.08
CA GLY A 9 -11.31 -24.91 -12.16
C GLY A 9 -10.34 -23.81 -11.70
N LEU A 10 -10.52 -22.57 -12.14
CA LEU A 10 -9.65 -21.45 -11.81
C LEU A 10 -10.18 -20.64 -10.62
N THR A 11 -9.26 -20.22 -9.76
CA THR A 11 -9.55 -19.24 -8.71
C THR A 11 -9.90 -17.88 -9.31
N LYS A 12 -10.61 -17.04 -8.54
CA LYS A 12 -10.91 -15.66 -8.92
C LYS A 12 -9.64 -14.89 -9.32
N GLN A 13 -8.57 -15.08 -8.57
CA GLN A 13 -7.27 -14.43 -8.76
C GLN A 13 -6.57 -14.92 -10.02
N ALA A 14 -6.67 -16.21 -10.36
CA ALA A 14 -6.12 -16.75 -11.59
C ALA A 14 -6.83 -16.15 -12.82
N ARG A 15 -8.17 -16.10 -12.82
CA ARG A 15 -8.95 -15.45 -13.87
C ARG A 15 -8.64 -13.96 -14.02
N TYR A 16 -8.56 -13.24 -12.91
CA TYR A 16 -8.21 -11.82 -12.91
C TYR A 16 -6.84 -11.58 -13.57
N ARG A 17 -5.82 -12.36 -13.20
CA ARG A 17 -4.47 -12.24 -13.76
C ARG A 17 -4.43 -12.58 -15.25
N ALA A 18 -5.14 -13.63 -15.67
CA ALA A 18 -5.25 -13.98 -17.09
C ALA A 18 -5.87 -12.84 -17.92
N ALA A 19 -6.95 -12.23 -17.43
CA ALA A 19 -7.58 -11.08 -18.09
C ALA A 19 -6.66 -9.86 -18.17
N LYS A 20 -5.91 -9.56 -17.10
CA LYS A 20 -4.95 -8.44 -17.08
C LYS A 20 -3.77 -8.68 -18.03
N LYS A 21 -3.26 -9.90 -18.09
CA LYS A 21 -2.24 -10.31 -19.07
C LYS A 21 -2.73 -10.15 -20.50
N ALA A 22 -3.97 -10.57 -20.79
CA ALA A 22 -4.58 -10.40 -22.12
C ALA A 22 -4.75 -8.93 -22.52
N ALA A 23 -4.93 -8.03 -21.55
CA ALA A 23 -4.97 -6.58 -21.75
C ALA A 23 -3.57 -5.92 -21.87
N GLY A 24 -2.49 -6.71 -21.96
CA GLY A 24 -1.11 -6.20 -22.10
C GLY A 24 -0.45 -5.76 -20.79
N LEU A 25 -1.07 -6.02 -19.64
CA LEU A 25 -0.50 -5.66 -18.34
C LEU A 25 0.46 -6.74 -17.84
N LYS A 26 1.55 -6.29 -17.19
CA LYS A 26 2.53 -7.16 -16.54
C LYS A 26 2.22 -7.31 -15.06
N GLU A 27 2.20 -8.54 -14.56
CA GLU A 27 2.09 -8.82 -13.13
C GLU A 27 3.38 -8.41 -12.42
N VAL A 28 3.26 -7.58 -11.38
CA VAL A 28 4.35 -7.24 -10.47
C VAL A 28 4.05 -7.90 -9.13
N ARG A 29 5.00 -8.68 -8.64
CA ARG A 29 4.93 -9.29 -7.30
C ARG A 29 5.96 -8.60 -6.43
N ILE A 30 5.48 -8.01 -5.35
CA ILE A 30 6.30 -7.30 -4.36
C ILE A 30 6.21 -8.12 -3.07
N TRP A 31 7.36 -8.36 -2.43
CA TRP A 31 7.39 -8.95 -1.11
C TRP A 31 7.02 -7.90 -0.08
N THR A 32 6.02 -8.20 0.73
CA THR A 32 5.60 -7.36 1.87
C THR A 32 5.92 -8.08 3.17
N PHE A 33 6.08 -7.32 4.25
CA PHE A 33 6.15 -7.90 5.59
C PHE A 33 4.87 -8.66 5.93
N ASP A 34 4.98 -9.70 6.74
CA ASP A 34 3.83 -10.41 7.28
C ASP A 34 3.17 -9.55 8.37
N THR A 35 2.10 -8.85 8.01
CA THR A 35 1.35 -8.00 8.93
C THR A 35 0.55 -8.78 9.96
N SER A 36 0.51 -10.12 9.87
CA SER A 36 -0.14 -10.99 10.86
C SER A 36 0.85 -11.54 11.90
N ASP A 37 2.16 -11.39 11.69
CA ASP A 37 3.18 -11.80 12.65
C ASP A 37 3.16 -10.86 13.88
N PRO A 38 2.86 -11.39 15.08
CA PRO A 38 2.84 -10.59 16.31
C PRO A 38 4.19 -9.93 16.63
N ALA A 39 5.32 -10.56 16.28
CA ALA A 39 6.65 -10.00 16.53
C ALA A 39 6.91 -8.78 15.63
N PHE A 40 6.53 -8.87 14.36
CA PHE A 40 6.58 -7.75 13.43
C PHE A 40 5.72 -6.57 13.91
N LEU A 41 4.49 -6.84 14.36
CA LEU A 41 3.59 -5.79 14.87
C LEU A 41 4.15 -5.11 16.13
N ALA A 42 4.76 -5.87 17.04
CA ALA A 42 5.37 -5.31 18.25
C ALA A 42 6.55 -4.39 17.92
N GLN A 43 7.42 -4.81 16.99
CA GLN A 43 8.54 -4.02 16.52
C GLN A 43 8.07 -2.75 15.80
N LEU A 44 7.12 -2.90 14.87
CA LEU A 44 6.52 -1.78 14.14
C LEU A 44 5.97 -0.72 15.10
N LYS A 45 5.23 -1.14 16.14
CA LYS A 45 4.68 -0.21 17.14
C LYS A 45 5.78 0.55 17.86
N ARG A 46 6.83 -0.15 18.30
CA ARG A 46 7.98 0.46 18.99
C ARG A 46 8.67 1.49 18.09
N ASP A 47 8.92 1.16 16.83
CA ASP A 47 9.58 2.06 15.88
C ASP A 47 8.72 3.28 15.56
N MET A 48 7.41 3.10 15.40
CA MET A 48 6.48 4.21 15.23
C MET A 48 6.46 5.17 16.43
N GLU A 49 6.58 4.65 17.67
CA GLU A 49 6.66 5.47 18.88
C GLU A 49 7.98 6.25 18.97
N LEU A 50 9.08 5.66 18.49
CA LEU A 50 10.37 6.34 18.41
C LEU A 50 10.33 7.48 17.39
N ILE A 51 9.88 7.19 16.16
CA ILE A 51 9.78 8.17 15.07
C ILE A 51 8.84 9.33 15.45
N ARG A 52 7.69 9.04 16.07
CA ARG A 52 6.71 10.08 16.45
C ARG A 52 7.30 11.16 17.36
N ASN A 53 8.24 10.79 18.22
CA ASN A 53 8.83 11.71 19.19
C ASN A 53 10.20 12.22 18.74
N ASP A 54 10.64 11.87 17.53
CA ASP A 54 11.93 12.27 16.98
C ASP A 54 11.88 13.74 16.53
N PRO A 55 12.67 14.65 17.15
CA PRO A 55 12.71 16.05 16.74
C PRO A 55 13.15 16.23 15.28
N ASP A 56 14.04 15.38 14.78
CA ASP A 56 14.58 15.48 13.42
C ASP A 56 13.47 15.14 12.41
N GLU A 57 12.68 14.10 12.68
CA GLU A 57 11.51 13.74 11.86
C GLU A 57 10.49 14.89 11.81
N ILE A 58 10.23 15.54 12.95
CA ILE A 58 9.29 16.68 13.01
C ILE A 58 9.78 17.83 12.14
N GLU A 59 11.08 18.15 12.16
CA GLU A 59 11.66 19.20 11.34
C GLU A 59 11.60 18.86 9.85
N VAL A 60 11.98 17.63 9.49
CA VAL A 60 11.94 17.13 8.11
C VAL A 60 10.51 17.16 7.57
N MET A 61 9.53 16.70 8.34
CA MET A 61 8.13 16.70 7.92
C MET A 61 7.59 18.11 7.72
N LYS A 62 7.92 19.07 8.60
CA LYS A 62 7.56 20.49 8.41
C LYS A 62 8.14 21.06 7.11
N PHE A 63 9.39 20.72 6.80
CA PHE A 63 10.02 21.14 5.55
C PHE A 63 9.30 20.53 4.34
N ILE A 64 9.03 19.22 4.35
CA ILE A 64 8.32 18.53 3.27
C ILE A 64 6.94 19.14 3.06
N GLU A 65 6.18 19.38 4.12
CA GLU A 65 4.86 20.02 4.06
C GLU A 65 4.93 21.41 3.44
N ALA A 66 5.91 22.23 3.83
CA ALA A 66 6.09 23.57 3.29
C ALA A 66 6.40 23.57 1.78
N VAL A 67 7.18 22.58 1.30
CA VAL A 67 7.55 22.47 -0.12
C VAL A 67 6.49 21.75 -0.95
N ALA A 68 5.75 20.82 -0.36
CA ALA A 68 4.70 20.06 -1.04
C ALA A 68 3.35 20.80 -1.09
N ALA A 69 3.22 21.96 -0.42
CA ALA A 69 2.05 22.81 -0.50
C ALA A 69 1.81 23.26 -1.95
N TRP A 70 0.80 22.68 -2.59
CA TRP A 70 0.34 23.16 -3.90
C TRP A 70 -0.38 24.50 -3.70
N PRO A 71 -0.17 25.51 -4.55
CA PRO A 71 -0.92 26.75 -4.47
C PRO A 71 -2.42 26.43 -4.60
N THR A 72 -3.22 26.78 -3.59
CA THR A 72 -4.68 26.81 -3.77
C THR A 72 -5.03 28.06 -4.56
N ASP A 73 -5.93 27.95 -5.52
CA ASP A 73 -6.33 29.02 -6.46
C ASP A 73 -7.16 30.13 -5.76
N ASP A 74 -6.77 30.54 -4.56
CA ASP A 74 -7.39 31.63 -3.81
C ASP A 74 -6.60 32.94 -4.03
N GLU A 75 -6.61 33.44 -5.28
CA GLU A 75 -6.43 34.86 -5.66
C GLU A 75 -7.48 35.27 -6.70
#